data_AF-A0AAE8MHD1-F1
#
_entry.id   AF-A0AAE8MHD1-F1
#
_cell.length_a   1.000
_cell.length_b   1.000
_cell.length_c   1.000
_cell.angle_alpha   90.00
_cell.angle_beta   90.00
_cell.angle_gamma   90.00
#
_symmetry.space_group_name_H-M   'P 1'
#
loop_
_entity.id
_entity.type
_entity.pdbx_description
1 polymer ?
#
loop_
_entity_poly.entity_id
_entity_poly.type
_entity_poly.pdbx_seq_one_letter_code
_entity_poly.pdbx_strand_id
1 'polypeptide(L)'
;MPQKSLPLEQIVEKLIETSKIVENRMGLKSQEEVRVNDAFSLLASRRCSVKKKPYLELLQRVHKRIGGYGVVLCAAIGPTTVLAMKDRDRVDLVVRMEEENGTIVKGELQKLANRSTSTRYDLDAIYRRSLFLLNQV
;
A
#
# COMPACT_ATOMS: atom_id res chain seq x y z
N MET A 1 -17.85 -2.20 16.72
CA MET A 1 -17.37 -3.49 17.28
C MET A 1 -15.86 -3.54 17.21
N PRO A 2 -15.14 -3.98 18.25
CA PRO A 2 -13.70 -4.17 18.16
C PRO A 2 -13.45 -5.30 17.15
N GLN A 3 -12.79 -4.99 16.04
CA GLN A 3 -12.33 -6.02 15.12
C GLN A 3 -11.25 -6.83 15.84
N LYS A 4 -11.48 -8.13 16.01
CA LYS A 4 -10.50 -9.04 16.58
C LYS A 4 -9.27 -9.03 15.66
N SER A 5 -8.10 -8.71 16.21
CA SER A 5 -6.85 -8.78 15.47
C SER A 5 -6.62 -10.21 15.00
N LEU A 6 -6.29 -10.38 13.72
CA LEU A 6 -5.91 -11.68 13.18
C LEU A 6 -4.46 -11.99 13.60
N PRO A 7 -4.12 -13.26 13.84
CA PRO A 7 -2.73 -13.70 13.97
C PRO A 7 -1.90 -13.31 12.75
N LEU A 8 -0.61 -13.06 12.95
CA LEU A 8 0.30 -12.62 11.90
C LEU A 8 0.32 -13.59 10.72
N GLU A 9 0.33 -14.90 11.00
CA GLU A 9 0.37 -15.98 10.01
C GLU A 9 -0.85 -15.93 9.10
N GLN A 10 -2.05 -15.70 9.67
CA GLN A 10 -3.28 -15.56 8.89
C GLN A 10 -3.27 -14.31 8.00
N ILE A 11 -2.60 -13.24 8.44
CA ILE A 11 -2.42 -12.03 7.63
C ILE A 11 -1.47 -12.30 6.47
N VAL A 12 -0.38 -13.05 6.70
CA VAL A 12 0.56 -13.47 5.65
C VAL A 12 -0.13 -14.36 4.62
N GLU A 13 -0.89 -15.37 5.07
CA GLU A 13 -1.70 -16.22 4.18
C GLU A 13 -2.67 -15.38 3.34
N LYS A 14 -3.37 -14.43 3.99
CA LYS A 14 -4.28 -13.52 3.29
C LYS A 14 -3.57 -12.66 2.25
N LEU A 15 -2.34 -12.21 2.51
CA LEU A 15 -1.54 -11.47 1.52
C LEU A 15 -1.19 -12.34 0.31
N ILE A 16 -0.78 -13.58 0.55
CA ILE A 16 -0.48 -14.55 -0.52
C ILE A 16 -1.73 -14.84 -1.34
N GLU A 17 -2.86 -15.12 -0.69
CA GLU A 17 -4.14 -15.35 -1.37
C GLU A 17 -4.58 -14.12 -2.17
N THR A 18 -4.47 -12.92 -1.60
CA THR A 18 -4.77 -11.67 -2.28
C THR A 18 -3.89 -11.49 -3.53
N SER A 19 -2.60 -11.84 -3.46
CA SER A 19 -1.70 -11.77 -4.62
C SER A 19 -2.20 -12.64 -5.79
N LYS A 20 -2.63 -13.87 -5.48
CA LYS A 20 -3.17 -14.82 -6.47
C LYS A 20 -4.51 -14.33 -7.04
N ILE A 21 -5.39 -13.80 -6.19
CA ILE A 21 -6.69 -13.27 -6.62
C ILE A 21 -6.51 -12.07 -7.56
N VAL A 22 -5.60 -11.14 -7.23
CA VAL A 22 -5.35 -9.96 -8.06
C VAL A 22 -4.77 -10.37 -9.42
N GLU A 23 -3.84 -11.33 -9.44
CA GLU A 23 -3.31 -11.88 -10.69
C GLU A 23 -4.41 -12.52 -11.53
N ASN A 24 -5.20 -13.44 -10.94
CA ASN A 24 -6.25 -14.17 -11.65
C ASN A 24 -7.36 -13.24 -12.18
N ARG A 25 -7.63 -12.14 -11.48
CA ARG A 25 -8.59 -11.12 -11.92
C ARG A 25 -7.99 -10.12 -12.91
N MET A 26 -6.67 -10.11 -13.08
CA MET A 26 -5.93 -9.14 -13.88
C MET A 26 -6.13 -7.69 -13.40
N GLY A 27 -6.22 -7.47 -12.09
CA GLY A 27 -6.39 -6.12 -11.53
C GLY A 27 -7.07 -6.06 -10.17
N LEU A 28 -7.42 -4.85 -9.73
CA LEU A 28 -8.06 -4.54 -8.44
C LEU A 28 -9.59 -4.39 -8.56
N LYS A 29 -10.35 -4.67 -7.49
CA LYS A 29 -11.73 -4.18 -7.36
C LYS A 29 -11.69 -2.68 -7.12
N SER A 30 -12.75 -1.97 -7.48
CA SER A 30 -12.84 -0.50 -7.30
C SER A 30 -12.51 -0.05 -5.87
N GLN A 31 -12.98 -0.76 -4.84
CA GLN A 31 -12.64 -0.42 -3.45
C GLN A 31 -11.18 -0.68 -3.09
N GLU A 32 -10.56 -1.73 -3.64
CA GLU A 32 -9.14 -2.02 -3.41
C GLU A 32 -8.26 -0.98 -4.11
N GLU A 33 -8.64 -0.58 -5.33
CA GLU A 33 -7.97 0.47 -6.10
C GLU A 33 -7.99 1.81 -5.37
N VAL A 34 -9.14 2.22 -4.82
CA VAL A 34 -9.24 3.42 -3.97
C VAL A 34 -8.26 3.34 -2.80
N ARG A 35 -8.21 2.19 -2.10
CA ARG A 35 -7.27 2.01 -0.98
C ARG A 35 -5.80 2.07 -1.40
N VAL A 36 -5.47 1.52 -2.56
CA VAL A 36 -4.12 1.55 -3.13
C VAL A 36 -3.73 2.98 -3.48
N ASN A 37 -4.61 3.72 -4.15
CA ASN A 37 -4.38 5.13 -4.47
C ASN A 37 -4.23 5.99 -3.21
N ASP A 38 -5.05 5.74 -2.17
CA ASP A 38 -4.93 6.40 -0.88
C ASP A 38 -3.61 6.06 -0.17
N ALA A 39 -3.16 4.80 -0.24
CA ALA A 39 -1.92 4.36 0.37
C ALA A 39 -0.70 5.02 -0.29
N PHE A 40 -0.65 5.05 -1.63
CA PHE A 40 0.40 5.79 -2.33
C PHE A 40 0.28 7.29 -2.05
N SER A 41 -0.92 7.88 -2.06
CA SER A 41 -1.16 9.28 -1.69
C SER A 41 -0.57 9.62 -0.32
N LEU A 42 -0.82 8.75 0.67
CA LEU A 42 -0.29 8.86 2.02
C LEU A 42 1.23 8.75 2.06
N LEU A 43 1.85 7.83 1.30
CA LEU A 43 3.30 7.65 1.24
C LEU A 43 4.06 8.89 0.78
N ALA A 44 3.52 9.64 -0.18
CA ALA A 44 4.17 10.88 -0.65
C ALA A 44 3.60 12.16 -0.01
N SER A 45 2.65 12.04 0.92
CA SER A 45 2.24 13.18 1.73
C SER A 45 3.32 13.50 2.77
N ARG A 46 3.61 14.79 2.95
CA ARG A 46 4.47 15.27 4.07
C ARG A 46 3.72 15.34 5.41
N ARG A 47 2.39 15.22 5.38
CA ARG A 47 1.53 15.35 6.56
C ARG A 47 0.67 14.10 6.73
N CYS A 48 0.70 13.53 7.92
CA CYS A 48 -0.10 12.38 8.30
C CYS A 48 -0.77 12.65 9.65
N SER A 49 -2.05 12.31 9.78
CA SER A 49 -2.73 12.37 11.08
C SER A 49 -2.17 11.30 12.02
N VAL A 50 -2.22 11.56 13.34
CA VAL A 50 -1.72 10.63 14.36
C VAL A 50 -2.35 9.24 14.22
N LYS A 51 -3.65 9.19 13.89
CA LYS A 51 -4.39 7.93 13.68
C LYS A 51 -3.88 7.10 12.50
N LYS A 52 -3.35 7.74 11.45
CA LYS A 52 -2.83 7.07 10.24
C LYS A 52 -1.33 6.79 10.33
N LYS A 53 -0.64 7.32 11.34
CA LYS A 53 0.82 7.21 11.50
C LYS A 53 1.33 5.76 11.53
N PRO A 54 0.73 4.82 12.29
CA PRO A 54 1.22 3.43 12.31
C PRO A 54 1.08 2.72 10.95
N TYR A 55 0.02 3.05 10.20
CA TYR A 55 -0.18 2.52 8.85
C TYR A 55 0.85 3.10 7.88
N LEU A 56 1.10 4.41 7.91
CA LEU A 56 2.12 5.06 7.09
C LEU A 56 3.52 4.47 7.37
N GLU A 57 3.90 4.30 8.63
CA GLU A 57 5.20 3.73 9.00
C GLU A 57 5.39 2.31 8.44
N LEU A 58 4.35 1.48 8.50
CA LEU A 58 4.37 0.16 7.87
C LEU A 58 4.52 0.26 6.35
N LEU A 59 3.73 1.10 5.68
CA LEU A 59 3.82 1.29 4.23
C LEU A 59 5.23 1.76 3.82
N GLN A 60 5.85 2.65 4.59
CA GLN A 60 7.21 3.12 4.32
C GLN A 60 8.24 1.99 4.43
N ARG A 61 8.13 1.14 5.46
CA ARG A 61 9.01 -0.03 5.63
C ARG A 61 8.82 -1.04 4.52
N VAL A 62 7.57 -1.35 4.16
CA VAL A 62 7.23 -2.25 3.05
C VAL A 62 7.76 -1.69 1.73
N HIS A 63 7.52 -0.41 1.45
CA HIS A 63 8.01 0.23 0.24
C HIS A 63 9.54 0.18 0.15
N LYS A 64 10.25 0.38 1.27
CA LYS A 64 11.71 0.38 1.31
C LYS A 64 12.31 -1.03 1.14
N ARG A 65 11.74 -2.06 1.77
CA ARG A 65 12.31 -3.42 1.77
C ARG A 65 11.81 -4.30 0.63
N ILE A 66 10.55 -4.13 0.26
CA ILE A 66 9.83 -5.02 -0.66
C ILE A 66 9.55 -4.31 -1.98
N GLY A 67 9.20 -3.01 -1.91
CA GLY A 67 8.89 -2.19 -3.08
C GLY A 67 7.39 -1.94 -3.26
N GLY A 68 7.04 -1.32 -4.39
CA GLY A 68 5.69 -0.84 -4.66
C GLY A 68 4.62 -1.94 -4.67
N TYR A 69 4.92 -3.15 -5.16
CA TYR A 69 3.94 -4.24 -5.17
C TYR A 69 3.53 -4.67 -3.74
N GLY A 70 4.45 -4.58 -2.77
CA GLY A 70 4.16 -4.84 -1.37
C GLY A 70 3.19 -3.80 -0.80
N VAL A 71 3.34 -2.53 -1.20
CA VAL A 71 2.41 -1.45 -0.84
C VAL A 71 1.01 -1.74 -1.39
N VAL A 72 0.92 -2.15 -2.66
CA VAL A 72 -0.35 -2.54 -3.28
C VAL A 72 -1.03 -3.66 -2.48
N LEU A 73 -0.30 -4.68 -2.07
CA LEU A 73 -0.83 -5.79 -1.28
C LEU A 73 -1.34 -5.36 0.10
N CYS A 74 -0.54 -4.61 0.85
CA CYS A 74 -0.96 -4.12 2.17
C CYS A 74 -2.20 -3.23 2.07
N ALA A 75 -2.31 -2.42 1.01
CA ALA A 75 -3.47 -1.58 0.78
C ALA A 75 -4.70 -2.39 0.30
N ALA A 76 -4.50 -3.45 -0.48
CA ALA A 76 -5.56 -4.33 -0.95
C ALA A 76 -6.24 -5.06 0.22
N ILE A 77 -5.49 -5.59 1.19
CA ILE A 77 -6.08 -6.21 2.40
C ILE A 77 -6.77 -5.19 3.31
N GLY A 78 -6.34 -3.93 3.24
CA GLY A 78 -6.98 -2.78 3.85
C GLY A 78 -6.30 -2.25 5.12
N PRO A 79 -6.35 -0.92 5.34
CA PRO A 79 -5.66 -0.26 6.45
C PRO A 79 -6.19 -0.70 7.82
N THR A 80 -7.47 -1.05 7.93
CA THR A 80 -8.07 -1.49 9.19
C THR A 80 -7.44 -2.80 9.69
N THR A 81 -7.18 -3.74 8.78
CA THR A 81 -6.49 -5.00 9.15
C THR A 81 -5.10 -4.71 9.70
N VAL A 82 -4.35 -3.82 9.06
CA VAL A 82 -3.01 -3.43 9.50
C VAL A 82 -3.02 -2.66 10.83
N LEU A 83 -3.98 -1.74 11.00
CA LEU A 83 -4.10 -0.94 12.21
C LEU A 83 -4.58 -1.76 13.42
N ALA A 84 -5.28 -2.87 13.21
CA ALA A 84 -5.68 -3.79 14.27
C ALA A 84 -4.51 -4.62 14.82
N MET A 85 -3.40 -4.74 14.06
CA MET A 85 -2.21 -5.49 14.47
C MET A 85 -1.53 -4.82 15.67
N LYS A 86 -0.79 -5.61 16.46
CA LYS A 86 0.13 -5.04 17.45
C LYS A 86 1.34 -4.44 16.74
N ASP A 87 2.05 -3.58 17.45
CA ASP A 87 3.22 -2.91 16.87
C ASP A 87 4.32 -3.89 16.45
N ARG A 88 4.60 -4.87 17.32
CA ARG A 88 5.50 -5.97 17.03
C ARG A 88 5.09 -6.72 15.75
N ASP A 89 3.83 -7.12 15.65
CA ASP A 89 3.33 -7.87 14.49
C ASP A 89 3.46 -7.05 13.19
N ARG A 90 3.33 -5.72 13.24
CA ARG A 90 3.56 -4.85 12.07
C ARG A 90 5.03 -4.83 11.64
N VAL A 91 5.96 -4.88 12.59
CA VAL A 91 7.40 -4.99 12.30
C VAL A 91 7.69 -6.35 11.67
N ASP A 92 7.19 -7.41 12.31
CA ASP A 92 7.42 -8.81 11.92
C ASP A 92 6.77 -9.14 10.58
N LEU A 93 5.63 -8.51 10.23
CA LEU A 93 4.98 -8.66 8.94
C LEU A 93 5.91 -8.35 7.76
N VAL A 94 6.71 -7.28 7.87
CA VAL A 94 7.62 -6.90 6.77
C VAL A 94 8.69 -7.95 6.58
N VAL A 95 9.18 -8.57 7.67
CA VAL A 95 10.13 -9.68 7.61
C VAL A 95 9.48 -10.91 6.97
N ARG A 96 8.29 -11.29 7.44
CA ARG A 96 7.56 -12.45 6.89
C ARG A 96 7.21 -12.28 5.41
N MET A 97 6.83 -11.08 4.97
CA MET A 97 6.58 -10.82 3.54
C MET A 97 7.84 -10.94 2.68
N GLU A 98 9.02 -10.63 3.23
CA GLU A 98 10.30 -10.80 2.55
C GLU A 98 10.72 -12.27 2.48
N GLU A 99 10.47 -13.04 3.54
CA GLU A 99 10.70 -14.49 3.56
C GLU A 99 9.77 -15.21 2.57
N GLU A 100 8.49 -14.84 2.52
CA GLU A 100 7.49 -15.43 1.63
C GLU A 100 7.48 -14.82 0.21
N ASN A 101 8.51 -14.04 -0.13
CA ASN A 101 8.58 -13.30 -1.38
C ASN A 101 8.57 -14.19 -2.63
N GLY A 102 9.00 -15.46 -2.50
CA GLY A 102 8.91 -16.46 -3.57
C GLY A 102 7.48 -16.98 -3.81
N THR A 103 6.61 -16.89 -2.80
CA THR A 103 5.23 -17.38 -2.85
C THR A 103 4.25 -16.31 -3.35
N ILE A 104 4.62 -15.04 -3.20
CA ILE A 104 3.82 -13.89 -3.63
C ILE A 104 3.89 -13.72 -5.16
N VAL A 105 2.74 -13.74 -5.82
CA VAL A 105 2.64 -13.53 -7.27
C VAL A 105 2.70 -12.05 -7.59
N LYS A 106 3.72 -11.61 -8.34
CA LYS A 106 4.07 -10.17 -8.48
C LYS A 106 3.57 -9.49 -9.76
N GLY A 107 3.18 -10.24 -10.78
CA GLY A 107 2.97 -9.75 -12.15
C GLY A 107 2.07 -8.52 -12.22
N GLU A 108 0.79 -8.69 -11.89
CA GLU A 108 -0.19 -7.61 -11.90
C GLU A 108 0.02 -6.59 -10.80
N LEU A 109 0.47 -7.02 -9.62
CA LEU A 109 0.76 -6.11 -8.51
C LEU A 109 1.85 -5.10 -8.86
N GLN A 110 2.88 -5.52 -9.61
CA GLN A 110 3.96 -4.64 -10.02
C GLN A 110 3.49 -3.66 -11.12
N LYS A 111 2.66 -4.11 -12.06
CA LYS A 111 2.02 -3.20 -13.04
C LYS A 111 1.15 -2.15 -12.33
N LEU A 112 0.36 -2.56 -11.34
CA LEU A 112 -0.47 -1.67 -10.52
C LEU A 112 0.37 -0.65 -9.77
N ALA A 113 1.45 -1.09 -9.11
CA ALA A 113 2.36 -0.21 -8.41
C ALA A 113 2.96 0.85 -9.33
N ASN A 114 3.44 0.45 -10.52
CA ASN A 114 4.02 1.35 -11.50
C ASN A 114 3.00 2.40 -11.99
N ARG A 115 1.74 1.99 -12.22
CA ARG A 115 0.67 2.94 -12.59
C ARG A 115 0.42 3.96 -11.49
N SER A 116 0.28 3.52 -10.24
CA SER A 116 0.02 4.42 -9.11
C SER A 116 1.18 5.38 -8.83
N THR A 117 2.43 5.01 -9.16
CA THR A 117 3.57 5.95 -9.12
C THR A 117 3.58 6.91 -10.32
N SER A 118 3.28 6.43 -11.53
CA SER A 118 3.30 7.23 -12.76
C SER A 118 2.20 8.29 -12.83
N THR A 119 0.95 7.94 -12.47
CA THR A 119 -0.17 8.89 -12.41
C THR A 119 0.13 10.08 -11.50
N ARG A 120 1.05 9.92 -10.54
CA ARG A 120 1.46 10.99 -9.64
C ARG A 120 2.51 11.93 -10.23
N TYR A 121 3.44 11.44 -11.04
CA TYR A 121 4.38 12.33 -11.75
C TYR A 121 3.61 13.31 -12.65
N ASP A 122 2.53 12.85 -13.29
CA ASP A 122 1.66 13.71 -14.09
C ASP A 122 0.88 14.72 -13.24
N LEU A 123 0.26 14.29 -12.13
CA LEU A 123 -0.52 15.20 -11.28
C LEU A 123 0.34 16.25 -10.56
N ASP A 124 1.51 15.87 -10.02
CA ASP A 124 2.43 16.83 -9.38
C ASP A 124 3.02 17.80 -10.41
N ALA A 125 3.29 17.36 -11.64
CA ALA A 125 3.75 18.23 -12.73
C ALA A 125 2.67 19.23 -13.16
N ILE A 126 1.41 18.77 -13.29
CA ILE A 126 0.27 19.62 -13.60
C ILE A 126 0.05 20.64 -12.48
N TYR A 127 0.02 20.21 -11.22
CA TYR A 127 -0.22 21.12 -10.09
C TYR A 127 0.89 22.17 -9.93
N ARG A 128 2.16 21.77 -10.11
CA ARG A 128 3.30 22.72 -10.09
C ARG A 128 3.24 23.72 -11.24
N ARG A 129 2.81 23.30 -12.43
CA ARG A 129 2.66 24.19 -13.58
C ARG A 129 1.51 25.19 -13.38
N SER A 130 0.39 24.75 -12.82
CA SER A 130 -0.73 25.62 -12.44
C SER A 130 -0.33 26.64 -11.36
N LEU A 131 0.43 26.21 -10.35
CA LEU A 131 0.88 27.09 -9.26
C LEU A 131 1.93 28.12 -9.74
N PHE A 132 2.77 27.75 -10.71
CA PHE A 132 3.72 28.68 -11.35
C PHE A 132 3.00 29.75 -12.16
N LEU A 133 1.98 29.37 -12.93
CA LEU A 133 1.18 30.31 -13.72
C LEU A 133 0.34 31.28 -12.86
N LEU A 134 -0.10 30.84 -11.68
CA LEU A 134 -0.85 31.69 -10.74
C LEU A 134 0.01 32.69 -9.95
N ASN A 135 1.34 32.49 -9.89
CA ASN A 135 2.28 33.40 -9.18
C ASN A 135 3.05 34.33 -10.13
N GLN A 136 2.66 34.40 -11.41
CA GLN A 136 3.23 35.31 -12.42
C GLN A 136 2.30 36.49 -12.78
N VAL A 137 1.27 36.76 -11.97
CA VAL A 137 0.37 37.92 -12.11
C VAL A 137 0.52 38.84 -10.90
#